data_AF-A0A948BWT2-F1
#
_entry.id   AF-A0A948BWT2-F1
#
_cell.length_a   1.000
_cell.length_b   1.000
_cell.length_c   1.000
_cell.angle_alpha   90.00
_cell.angle_beta   90.00
_cell.angle_gamma   90.00
#
_symmetry.space_group_name_H-M   'P 1'
#
loop_
_entity.id
_entity.type
_entity.pdbx_description
1 polymer ?
#
loop_
_entity_poly.entity_id
_entity_poly.type
_entity_poly.pdbx_seq_one_letter_code
_entity_poly.pdbx_strand_id
1 'polypeptide(L)' 'MSLEEIYAEAQALPSEAKAILAEKLVESIEDDVDPRIARSHLNEVKRRRDEIRTGKVMAINGDEGLAQIRRTMIGE' A
#
# COMPACT_ATOMS: atom_id res chain seq x y z
N MET A 1 9.90 27.25 12.43
CA MET A 1 10.88 26.20 12.20
C MET A 1 10.92 25.95 10.70
N SER A 2 12.06 26.17 10.05
CA SER A 2 12.26 25.85 8.64
C SER A 2 12.50 24.35 8.44
N LEU A 3 12.40 23.89 7.19
CA LEU A 3 12.69 22.49 6.86
C LEU A 3 14.14 22.15 7.18
N GLU A 4 15.05 23.09 6.96
CA GLU A 4 16.47 22.96 7.23
C GLU A 4 16.74 22.82 8.73
N GLU A 5 16.02 23.57 9.58
CA GLU A 5 16.12 23.46 11.05
C GLU A 5 15.64 22.07 11.52
N ILE A 6 14.50 21.59 11.01
CA ILE A 6 13.98 20.24 11.33
C ILE A 6 14.97 19.16 10.90
N TYR A 7 15.54 19.30 9.70
CA TYR A 7 16.49 18.34 9.16
C TYR A 7 17.77 18.29 9.99
N ALA A 8 18.28 19.44 10.44
CA ALA A 8 19.43 19.52 11.33
C ALA A 8 19.16 18.82 12.68
N GLU A 9 17.99 19.04 13.27
CA GLU A 9 17.58 18.35 14.50
C GLU A 9 17.45 16.84 14.31
N ALA A 10 16.83 16.39 13.20
CA ALA A 10 16.71 14.98 12.86
C ALA A 10 18.08 14.31 12.65
N GLN A 11 19.05 15.02 12.06
CA GLN A 11 20.42 14.50 11.89
C GLN A 11 21.16 14.31 13.22
N ALA A 12 20.89 15.17 14.21
CA ALA A 12 21.52 15.10 15.53
C ALA A 12 21.05 13.91 16.37
N LEU A 13 19.98 13.22 15.95
CA LEU A 13 19.47 12.04 16.62
C LEU A 13 20.42 10.83 16.49
N PRO A 14 20.47 9.94 17.51
CA PRO A 14 21.10 8.62 17.38
C PRO A 14 20.51 7.82 16.21
N SER A 15 21.30 6.92 15.62
CA SER A 15 20.90 6.15 14.44
C SER A 15 19.57 5.39 14.60
N GLU A 16 19.31 4.83 15.77
CA GLU A 16 18.07 4.12 16.07
C GLU A 16 16.85 5.05 16.11
N ALA A 17 16.99 6.23 16.74
CA ALA A 17 15.94 7.24 16.76
C ALA A 17 15.67 7.81 15.36
N LYS A 18 16.68 7.94 14.50
CA LYS A 18 16.51 8.33 13.09
C LYS A 18 15.69 7.31 12.30
N ALA A 19 15.92 6.01 12.50
CA ALA A 19 15.16 4.96 11.84
C ALA A 19 13.68 5.01 12.24
N ILE A 20 13.39 5.14 13.54
CA ILE A 20 12.03 5.27 14.07
C ILE A 20 11.34 6.53 13.53
N LEU A 21 12.06 7.67 13.47
CA LEU A 21 11.50 8.91 12.92
C LEU A 21 11.19 8.77 11.43
N ALA A 22 12.05 8.11 10.65
CA ALA A 22 11.81 7.88 9.24
C ALA A 22 10.56 7.02 9.01
N GLU A 23 10.37 5.94 9.78
CA GLU A 23 9.19 5.08 9.70
C GLU A 23 7.91 5.86 10.02
N LYS A 24 7.90 6.64 11.11
CA LYS A 24 6.75 7.48 11.49
C LYS A 24 6.40 8.55 10.45
N LEU A 25 7.41 9.13 9.80
CA LEU A 25 7.17 10.10 8.72
C LEU A 25 6.52 9.42 7.51
N VAL A 26 6.97 8.22 7.15
CA VAL A 26 6.35 7.42 6.08
C VAL A 26 4.90 7.09 6.43
N GLU A 27 4.64 6.59 7.64
CA GLU A 27 3.27 6.31 8.13
C GLU A 27 2.37 7.56 8.04
N SER A 28 2.89 8.73 8.45
CA SER A 28 2.11 9.98 8.41
C SER A 28 1.76 10.47 7.01
N ILE A 29 2.53 10.05 6.00
CA ILE A 29 2.25 10.32 4.58
C ILE A 29 1.22 9.33 4.06
N GLU A 30 1.26 8.08 4.51
CA GLU A 30 0.25 7.06 4.18
C GLU A 30 -1.14 7.40 4.74
N ASP A 31 -1.23 8.23 5.78
CA ASP A 31 -2.50 8.76 6.27
C ASP A 31 -3.13 9.80 5.31
N ASP A 32 -2.36 10.38 4.37
CA ASP A 32 -2.83 11.31 3.33
C ASP A 32 -3.14 10.60 2.00
N VAL A 33 -3.83 9.46 2.06
CA VAL A 33 -4.37 8.84 0.84
C VAL A 33 -5.46 9.75 0.28
N ASP A 34 -5.22 10.30 -0.92
CA ASP A 34 -6.18 11.12 -1.65
C ASP A 34 -7.59 10.48 -1.57
N PRO A 35 -8.59 11.17 -1.00
CA PRO A 35 -9.94 10.62 -0.83
C PRO A 35 -10.58 10.13 -2.14
N ARG A 36 -10.14 10.63 -3.29
CA ARG A 36 -10.57 10.16 -4.62
C ARG A 36 -10.00 8.78 -4.94
N ILE A 37 -8.74 8.53 -4.60
CA ILE A 37 -8.09 7.22 -4.74
C ILE A 37 -8.77 6.22 -3.81
N ALA A 38 -8.93 6.55 -2.52
CA ALA A 38 -9.64 5.68 -1.57
C ALA A 38 -11.05 5.31 -2.06
N ARG A 39 -11.80 6.28 -2.60
CA ARG A 39 -13.14 6.06 -3.16
C ARG A 39 -13.12 5.19 -4.41
N SER A 40 -12.15 5.38 -5.30
CA SER A 40 -11.96 4.56 -6.50
C SER A 40 -11.71 3.10 -6.13
N HIS A 41 -10.79 2.85 -5.17
CA HIS A 41 -10.51 1.51 -4.66
C HIS A 41 -11.76 0.87 -4.05
N LEU A 42 -12.50 1.60 -3.21
CA LEU A 42 -13.72 1.09 -2.58
C LEU A 42 -14.80 0.73 -3.61
N ASN A 43 -14.95 1.55 -4.67
CA ASN A 43 -15.89 1.28 -5.75
C ASN A 43 -15.51 -0.02 -6.50
N GLU A 44 -14.23 -0.19 -6.81
CA GLU A 44 -13.74 -1.40 -7.48
C GLU A 44 -13.93 -2.65 -6.63
N VAL A 45 -13.65 -2.58 -5.33
CA VAL A 45 -13.87 -3.70 -4.39
C VAL A 45 -15.34 -4.08 -4.33
N LYS A 46 -16.25 -3.10 -4.22
CA LYS A 46 -17.70 -3.35 -4.23
C LYS A 46 -18.15 -3.99 -5.53
N ARG A 47 -17.68 -3.45 -6.67
CA ARG A 47 -17.98 -3.99 -8.00
C ARG A 47 -17.55 -5.45 -8.11
N ARG A 48 -16.30 -5.79 -7.81
CA ARG A 48 -15.78 -7.18 -7.89
C ARG A 48 -16.52 -8.13 -6.97
N ARG A 49 -16.81 -7.71 -5.74
CA ARG A 49 -17.62 -8.50 -4.79
C ARG A 49 -18.99 -8.84 -5.36
N ASP A 50 -19.66 -7.86 -5.97
CA ASP A 50 -20.99 -8.06 -6.53
C ASP A 50 -20.96 -8.94 -7.78
N GLU A 51 -19.93 -8.81 -8.63
CA GLU A 51 -19.71 -9.72 -9.76
C GLU A 51 -19.51 -11.18 -9.33
N ILE A 52 -18.78 -11.42 -8.23
CA ILE A 52 -18.61 -12.76 -7.67
C ILE A 52 -19.95 -13.28 -7.11
N ARG A 53 -20.65 -12.47 -6.31
CA ARG A 53 -21.92 -12.86 -5.67
C ARG A 53 -23.04 -13.12 -6.66
N THR A 54 -23.07 -12.40 -7.77
CA THR A 54 -24.05 -12.60 -8.85
C THR A 54 -23.67 -13.75 -9.79
N GLY A 55 -22.49 -14.34 -9.63
CA GLY A 55 -21.98 -15.38 -10.53
C GLY A 55 -21.53 -14.87 -11.89
N LYS A 56 -21.48 -13.54 -12.10
CA LYS A 56 -20.95 -12.94 -13.33
C LYS A 56 -19.46 -13.23 -13.51
N VAL A 57 -18.73 -13.36 -12.40
CA VAL A 57 -17.31 -13.73 -12.38
C VAL A 57 -17.12 -14.88 -11.38
N MET A 58 -16.37 -15.91 -11.77
CA MET A 58 -15.95 -16.97 -10.86
C MET A 58 -14.63 -16.58 -10.18
N ALA A 59 -14.59 -16.66 -8.85
CA ALA A 59 -13.35 -16.52 -8.12
C ALA A 59 -12.46 -17.75 -8.32
N ILE A 60 -11.15 -17.52 -8.37
CA ILE A 60 -10.13 -18.58 -8.33
C ILE A 60 -9.64 -18.74 -6.89
N ASN A 61 -9.12 -19.93 -6.55
CA ASN A 61 -8.45 -20.12 -5.27
C ASN A 61 -7.21 -19.21 -5.20
N GLY A 62 -6.99 -18.57 -4.05
CA GLY A 62 -5.90 -17.60 -3.87
C GLY A 62 -4.51 -18.20 -4.11
N ASP A 63 -4.26 -19.41 -3.60
CA ASP A 63 -2.97 -20.08 -3.76
C ASP A 63 -2.73 -20.47 -5.22
N GLU A 64 -3.77 -20.94 -5.90
CA GLU A 64 -3.73 -21.26 -7.32
C GLU A 64 -3.45 -20.03 -8.18
N GLY A 65 -4.13 -18.92 -7.90
CA GLY A 65 -3.93 -17.65 -8.60
C GLY A 65 -2.50 -17.12 -8.42
N LEU A 66 -1.98 -17.12 -7.19
CA LEU A 66 -0.60 -16.70 -6.94
C LEU A 66 0.42 -17.66 -7.59
N ALA A 67 0.16 -18.96 -7.58
CA ALA A 67 1.01 -19.93 -8.28
C ALA A 67 1.04 -19.68 -9.79
N GLN A 68 -0.09 -19.32 -10.41
CA GLN A 68 -0.16 -18.97 -11.82
C GLN A 68 0.68 -17.71 -12.13
N ILE A 69 0.57 -16.67 -11.32
CA ILE A 69 1.37 -15.44 -11.51
C ILE A 69 2.87 -15.73 -11.39
N ARG A 70 3.29 -16.55 -10.42
CA ARG A 70 4.70 -16.96 -10.28
C ARG A 70 5.20 -17.69 -11.52
N ARG A 71 4.40 -18.60 -12.09
CA ARG A 71 4.73 -19.28 -13.36
C ARG A 71 4.85 -18.31 -14.53
N THR A 72 4.09 -17.23 -14.56
CA THR A 72 4.19 -16.22 -15.64
C THR A 72 5.35 -15.23 -15.45
N MET A 73 5.80 -15.02 -14.21
CA MET A 73 6.92 -14.11 -13.89
C MET A 73 8.28 -14.81 -13.97
N ILE A 74 8.28 -16.13 -13.76
CA ILE A 74 9.42 -17.01 -13.97
C ILE A 74 9.23 -17.64 -15.35
N GLY A 75 9.57 -16.91 -16.41
CA GLY A 75 9.49 -17.45 -17.77
C GLY A 75 10.37 -18.70 -17.93
N GLU A 76 9.82 -19.72 -18.58
CA GLU A 76 10.53 -20.48 -19.61
C GLU A 76 10.28 -19.80 -20.96
#